data_AF-A0A2D8RSC9-F1
#
_entry.id   AF-A0A2D8RSC9-F1
#
_cell.length_a   1.000
_cell.length_b   1.000
_cell.length_c   1.000
_cell.angle_alpha   90.00
_cell.angle_beta   90.00
_cell.angle_gamma   90.00
#
_symmetry.space_group_name_H-M   'P 1'
#
loop_
_entity.id
_entity.type
_entity.pdbx_description
1 polymer ?
#
loop_
_entity_poly.entity_id
_entity_poly.type
_entity_poly.pdbx_seq_one_letter_code
_entity_poly.pdbx_strand_id
1 'polypeptide(L)' 'MIDELFNEGSVYSTKGSAGEKGSGMGLSLCRPAAKRLGGDLSIESTLGEGCRATLKVPLASEVEV' A
#
# COMPACT_ATOMS: atom_id res chain seq x y z
N MET A 1 -10.06 8.97 5.05
CA MET A 1 -9.89 7.67 5.71
C MET A 1 -8.92 6.74 4.97
N ILE A 2 -9.17 6.27 3.74
CA ILE A 2 -8.15 5.44 3.02
C ILE A 2 -6.89 6.23 2.67
N ASP A 3 -7.03 7.49 2.24
CA ASP A 3 -5.85 8.33 1.94
C ASP A 3 -4.93 8.56 3.14
N GLU A 4 -5.45 8.51 4.36
CA GLU A 4 -4.68 8.70 5.59
C GLU A 4 -3.75 7.51 5.86
N LEU A 5 -4.08 6.32 5.35
CA LEU A 5 -3.22 5.12 5.46
C LEU A 5 -1.89 5.26 4.71
N PHE A 6 -1.80 6.22 3.78
CA PHE A 6 -0.58 6.46 3.00
C PHE A 6 0.28 7.59 3.54
N ASN A 7 -0.15 8.27 4.61
CA ASN A 7 0.58 9.39 5.17
C ASN A 7 1.80 8.90 5.97
N GLU A 8 3.01 9.35 5.60
CA GLU A 8 4.28 8.95 6.26
C GLU A 8 4.34 9.33 7.75
N GLY A 9 3.56 10.33 8.18
CA GLY A 9 3.49 10.75 9.58
C GLY A 9 2.49 9.98 10.45
N SER A 10 1.68 9.11 9.87
CA SER A 10 0.59 8.44 10.59
C SER A 10 0.82 6.93 10.69
N VAL A 11 0.92 6.42 11.92
CA VAL A 11 1.01 4.98 12.18
C VAL A 11 -0.39 4.42 12.44
N TYR A 12 -0.91 3.64 11.50
CA TYR A 12 -2.17 2.93 11.66
C TYR A 12 -1.92 1.43 11.74
N SER A 13 -2.20 0.84 12.90
CA SER A 13 -2.04 -0.60 13.11
C SER A 13 -3.19 -1.17 13.93
N THR A 14 -3.69 -2.30 13.49
CA THR A 14 -4.61 -3.17 14.24
C THR A 14 -3.96 -4.54 14.37
N LYS A 15 -4.52 -5.40 15.22
CA LYS A 15 -4.12 -6.81 15.21
C LYS A 15 -4.42 -7.42 13.83
N GLY A 16 -3.50 -8.24 13.35
CA GLY A 16 -3.68 -9.03 12.13
C GLY A 16 -4.82 -10.02 12.27
N SER A 17 -5.20 -10.65 11.15
CA SER A 17 -6.29 -11.63 11.10
C SER A 17 -6.10 -12.84 12.01
N ALA A 18 -4.85 -13.19 12.37
CA ALA A 18 -4.54 -14.21 13.36
C ALA A 18 -3.90 -13.63 14.64
N GLY A 19 -4.12 -12.34 14.92
CA GLY A 19 -3.65 -11.67 16.14
C GLY A 19 -2.22 -11.14 16.08
N GLU A 20 -1.60 -11.12 14.90
CA GLU A 20 -0.24 -10.64 14.69
C GLU A 20 -0.11 -9.15 15.00
N LYS A 21 1.07 -8.72 15.46
CA LYS A 21 1.39 -7.31 15.63
C LYS A 21 1.94 -6.76 14.32
N GLY A 22 1.32 -5.69 13.81
CA GLY A 22 1.87 -4.89 12.71
C GLY A 22 2.50 -3.60 13.22
N SER A 23 3.53 -3.11 12.52
CA SER A 23 4.13 -1.79 12.80
C SER A 23 3.33 -0.62 12.23
N GLY A 24 2.35 -0.88 11.35
CA GLY A 24 1.51 0.14 10.71
C GLY A 24 2.21 0.98 9.63
N MET A 25 3.44 0.61 9.23
CA MET A 25 4.23 1.36 8.24
C MET A 25 4.08 0.85 6.79
N GLY A 26 3.37 -0.26 6.57
CA GLY A 26 3.39 -0.93 5.26
C GLY A 26 2.92 -0.04 4.12
N LEU A 27 1.73 0.55 4.24
CA LEU A 27 1.12 1.32 3.16
C LEU A 27 1.78 2.69 2.95
N SER A 28 2.24 3.34 4.03
CA SER A 28 3.00 4.59 3.95
C SER A 28 4.33 4.42 3.23
N LEU A 29 4.94 3.23 3.27
CA LEU A 29 6.13 2.91 2.49
C LEU A 29 5.82 2.49 1.04
N CYS A 30 4.77 1.69 0.85
CA CYS A 30 4.48 1.08 -0.45
C CYS A 30 4.01 2.09 -1.51
N ARG A 31 3.16 3.08 -1.17
CA ARG A 31 2.64 4.03 -2.18
C ARG A 31 3.74 4.94 -2.75
N PRO A 32 4.64 5.54 -1.93
CA PRO A 32 5.79 6.27 -2.46
C PRO A 32 6.73 5.39 -3.29
N ALA A 33 6.97 4.14 -2.87
CA ALA A 33 7.79 3.20 -3.65
C ALA A 33 7.16 2.91 -5.03
N ALA A 34 5.86 2.64 -5.08
CA ALA A 34 5.13 2.45 -6.33
C ALA A 34 5.22 3.68 -7.23
N LYS A 35 5.07 4.89 -6.67
CA LYS A 35 5.22 6.15 -7.41
C LYS A 35 6.63 6.34 -7.98
N ARG A 36 7.67 5.99 -7.22
CA ARG A 36 9.08 6.04 -7.69
C ARG A 36 9.33 5.09 -8.85
N LEU A 37 8.59 3.99 -8.94
CA LEU A 37 8.62 3.05 -10.07
C LEU A 37 7.77 3.52 -11.27
N GLY A 38 7.23 4.74 -11.26
CA GLY A 38 6.32 5.23 -12.29
C GLY A 38 4.91 4.64 -12.23
N GLY A 39 4.58 3.99 -11.11
CA GLY A 39 3.32 3.32 -10.87
C GLY A 39 2.41 4.03 -9.86
N ASP A 40 1.44 3.28 -9.33
CA ASP A 40 0.55 3.70 -8.25
C ASP A 40 0.07 2.49 -7.43
N LEU A 41 -0.34 2.76 -6.18
CA LEU A 41 -0.96 1.80 -5.28
C LEU A 41 -2.33 2.33 -4.86
N SER A 42 -3.38 1.56 -5.10
CA SER A 42 -4.76 1.90 -4.77
C SER A 42 -5.38 0.84 -3.84
N ILE A 43 -6.32 1.25 -2.98
CA ILE A 43 -6.99 0.35 -2.04
C ILE A 43 -8.50 0.57 -2.10
N GLU A 44 -9.24 -0.53 -2.17
CA GLU A 44 -10.70 -0.57 -2.11
C GLU A 44 -11.11 -1.51 -0.98
N SER A 45 -11.98 -1.07 -0.08
CA SER A 45 -12.43 -1.90 1.04
C SER A 45 -13.88 -1.60 1.39
N THR A 46 -14.63 -2.66 1.66
CA THR A 46 -15.97 -2.60 2.23
C THR A 46 -15.96 -3.36 3.56
N LEU A 47 -16.51 -2.74 4.60
CA LEU A 47 -16.58 -3.34 5.93
C LEU A 47 -17.33 -4.68 5.86
N GLY A 48 -16.71 -5.74 6.38
CA GLY A 48 -17.29 -7.09 6.37
C GLY A 48 -17.04 -7.90 5.08
N GLU A 49 -16.60 -7.28 3.99
CA GLU A 49 -16.27 -7.97 2.72
C GLU A 49 -14.76 -8.06 2.48
N GLY A 50 -13.97 -7.36 3.30
CA GLY A 50 -12.52 -7.35 3.23
C GLY A 50 -11.98 -6.15 2.45
N CYS A 51 -10.81 -6.33 1.85
CA CYS A 51 -10.03 -5.27 1.24
C CYS A 51 -9.24 -5.81 0.04
N ARG A 52 -9.09 -4.98 -1.00
CA ARG A 52 -8.26 -5.23 -2.17
C ARG A 52 -7.24 -4.10 -2.30
N ALA A 53 -5.96 -4.44 -2.26
CA ALA A 53 -4.87 -3.55 -2.62
C ALA A 53 -4.37 -3.88 -4.03
N THR A 54 -4.28 -2.87 -4.89
CA THR A 54 -3.88 -3.01 -6.30
C THR A 54 -2.63 -2.18 -6.56
N LEU A 55 -1.52 -2.85 -6.90
CA LEU A 55 -0.28 -2.22 -7.35
C LEU A 55 -0.22 -2.23 -8.88
N LYS A 56 -0.10 -1.04 -9.48
CA LYS A 56 0.12 -0.87 -10.91
C LYS A 56 1.51 -0.31 -11.12
N VAL A 57 2.33 -0.97 -11.91
CA VAL A 57 3.67 -0.50 -12.30
C VAL A 57 3.84 -0.71 -13.80
N PRO A 58 4.58 0.16 -14.50
CA PRO A 58 4.89 -0.04 -15.90
C PRO A 58 5.69 -1.34 -16.09
N LEU A 59 5.45 -2.02 -17.21
CA LEU A 59 6.37 -3.05 -17.66
C LEU A 59 7.73 -2.39 -17.94
N ALA A 60 8.82 -3.05 -17.61
CA ALA A 60 10.14 -2.54 -17.94
C ALA A 60 10.19 -2.27 -19.45
N SER A 61 10.50 -1.03 -19.84
CA SER A 61 11.05 -0.81 -21.17
C SER A 61 12.46 -1.39 -21.15
N GLU A 62 12.86 -2.05 -22.25
CA GLU A 62 14.16 -2.69 -22.38
C GLU A 62 15.27 -1.78 -21.83
N VAL A 63 16.11 -2.35 -20.96
CA VAL A 63 17.27 -1.64 -20.42
C VAL A 63 18.18 -1.35 -21.60
N GLU A 64 18.32 -0.08 -21.98
CA GLU A 64 19.43 0.34 -22.84
C GLU A 64 20.72 0.04 -22.07
N VAL A 65 21.42 -1.01 -22.54
CA VAL A 65 22.73 -1.48 -22.05
C VAL A 65 23.86 -0.58 -22.50
#